data_AF-A0A969I3Q3-F1
#
_entry.id   AF-A0A969I3Q3-F1
#
_cell.length_a   1.000
_cell.length_b   1.000
_cell.length_c   1.000
_cell.angle_alpha   90.00
_cell.angle_beta   90.00
_cell.angle_gamma   90.00
#
_symmetry.space_group_name_H-M   'P 1'
#
loop_
_entity.id
_entity.type
_entity.pdbx_description
1 polymer ?
#
loop_
_entity_poly.entity_id
_entity_poly.type
_entity_poly.pdbx_seq_one_letter_code
_entity_poly.pdbx_strand_id
1 'polypeptide(L)'
;MFIAALCALPMVTVASVPKAWMAVLLIGIGTAAHQAFSSNIFTMIADMYPRRAVATIAGMGGAAGSLGGILIAQATGWTLELTGSYVPIVIYAGLGYMIAFVIIQLLVPKMAPAPLR
;
A
#
# COMPACT_ATOMS: atom_id res chain seq x y z
N MET A 1 8.36 5.10 5.78
CA MET A 1 6.97 4.66 5.53
C MET A 1 5.95 5.80 5.43
N PHE A 2 5.85 6.71 6.40
CA PHE A 2 4.91 7.85 6.37
C PHE A 2 5.03 8.73 5.10
N ILE A 3 6.25 9.11 4.71
CA ILE A 3 6.49 9.90 3.50
C ILE A 3 5.97 9.17 2.25
N ALA A 4 6.19 7.86 2.14
CA ALA A 4 5.67 7.08 1.02
C ALA A 4 4.13 7.10 0.99
N ALA A 5 3.48 6.96 2.15
CA ALA A 5 2.03 7.07 2.25
C ALA A 5 1.51 8.47 1.84
N LEU A 6 2.20 9.55 2.23
CA LEU A 6 1.87 10.91 1.80
C LEU A 6 2.02 11.08 0.29
N CYS A 7 3.09 10.56 -0.29
CA CYS A 7 3.34 10.62 -1.73
C CYS A 7 2.32 9.85 -2.56
N ALA A 8 1.57 8.90 -1.98
CA ALA A 8 0.49 8.21 -2.67
C ALA A 8 -0.81 9.04 -2.75
N LEU A 9 -1.02 10.02 -1.85
CA LEU A 9 -2.26 10.80 -1.79
C LEU A 9 -2.60 11.54 -3.09
N PRO A 10 -1.66 12.17 -3.83
CA PRO A 10 -1.97 12.84 -5.10
C PRO A 10 -2.57 11.91 -6.16
N MET A 11 -2.44 10.59 -6.01
CA MET A 11 -3.03 9.62 -6.93
C MET A 11 -4.57 9.74 -6.99
N VAL A 12 -5.23 10.23 -5.92
CA VAL A 12 -6.69 10.41 -5.90
C VAL A 12 -7.20 11.39 -6.96
N THR A 13 -6.35 12.31 -7.44
CA THR A 13 -6.73 13.32 -8.43
C THR A 13 -6.44 12.90 -9.87
N VAL A 14 -5.86 11.71 -10.08
CA VAL A 14 -5.37 11.29 -11.41
C VAL A 14 -6.49 11.21 -12.46
N ALA A 15 -7.71 10.87 -12.05
CA ALA A 15 -8.86 10.79 -12.95
C ALA A 15 -9.38 12.18 -13.41
N SER A 16 -8.92 13.27 -12.79
CA SER A 16 -9.42 14.62 -13.02
C SER A 16 -8.40 15.54 -13.67
N VAL A 17 -7.20 15.05 -14.02
CA VAL A 17 -6.17 15.91 -14.63
C VAL A 17 -6.46 16.17 -16.12
N PRO A 18 -6.25 17.41 -16.61
CA PRO A 18 -6.60 17.78 -17.98
C PRO A 18 -5.57 17.34 -19.03
N LYS A 19 -4.34 16.97 -18.62
CA LYS A 19 -3.23 16.65 -19.51
C LYS A 19 -2.67 15.26 -19.20
N ALA A 20 -2.46 14.46 -20.23
CA ALA A 20 -1.92 13.09 -20.11
C ALA A 20 -0.57 13.05 -19.38
N TRP A 21 0.32 14.02 -19.61
CA TRP A 21 1.63 14.06 -18.94
C TRP A 21 1.50 14.19 -17.41
N MET A 22 0.49 14.93 -16.92
CA MET A 22 0.25 15.08 -15.49
C MET A 22 -0.20 13.74 -14.90
N ALA A 23 -1.00 12.96 -15.62
CA ALA A 23 -1.40 11.63 -15.20
C ALA A 23 -0.19 10.70 -15.11
N VAL A 24 0.72 10.75 -16.10
CA VAL A 24 1.98 9.98 -16.09
C VAL A 24 2.82 10.32 -14.85
N LEU A 25 2.97 11.61 -14.53
CA LEU A 25 3.71 12.04 -13.34
C LEU A 25 3.07 11.51 -12.05
N LEU A 26 1.75 11.67 -11.90
CA LEU A 26 1.02 11.21 -10.72
C LEU A 26 1.09 9.70 -10.54
N ILE A 27 0.93 8.94 -11.63
CA ILE A 27 1.08 7.48 -11.63
C ILE A 27 2.53 7.10 -11.26
N GLY A 28 3.53 7.79 -11.82
CA GLY A 28 4.93 7.56 -11.51
C GLY A 28 5.27 7.80 -10.03
N ILE A 29 4.73 8.86 -9.44
CA ILE A 29 4.86 9.12 -8.00
C ILE A 29 4.14 8.03 -7.20
N GLY A 30 2.92 7.63 -7.61
CA GLY A 30 2.15 6.58 -6.96
C GLY A 30 2.86 5.23 -6.96
N THR A 31 3.46 4.82 -8.08
CA THR A 31 4.22 3.57 -8.16
C THR A 31 5.52 3.64 -7.37
N ALA A 32 6.24 4.77 -7.39
CA ALA A 32 7.41 4.98 -6.55
C ALA A 32 7.04 4.91 -5.04
N ALA A 33 5.93 5.54 -4.66
CA ALA A 33 5.38 5.49 -3.31
C ALA A 33 5.03 4.05 -2.91
N HIS A 34 4.40 3.27 -3.81
CA HIS A 34 4.10 1.86 -3.57
C HIS A 34 5.36 1.05 -3.25
N GLN A 35 6.40 1.18 -4.07
CA GLN A 35 7.66 0.46 -3.86
C GLN A 35 8.37 0.90 -2.58
N ALA A 36 8.38 2.20 -2.29
CA ALA A 36 8.93 2.74 -1.05
C ALA A 36 8.15 2.28 0.19
N PHE A 37 6.84 2.06 0.08
CA PHE A 37 6.04 1.53 1.19
C PHE A 37 6.36 0.06 1.43
N SER A 38 6.38 -0.75 0.37
CA SER A 38 6.70 -2.18 0.44
C SER A 38 8.10 -2.44 1.00
N SER A 39 9.11 -1.67 0.60
CA SER A 39 10.47 -1.82 1.13
C SER A 39 10.54 -1.60 2.64
N ASN A 40 9.83 -0.59 3.15
CA ASN A 40 9.75 -0.33 4.59
C ASN A 40 9.03 -1.44 5.37
N ILE A 41 8.02 -2.09 4.78
CA ILE A 41 7.34 -3.22 5.42
C ILE A 41 8.30 -4.40 5.59
N PHE A 42 9.05 -4.73 4.53
CA PHE A 42 9.97 -5.87 4.59
C PHE A 42 11.12 -5.63 5.58
N THR A 43 11.67 -4.41 5.65
CA THR A 43 12.67 -4.07 6.66
C THR A 43 12.09 -4.11 8.06
N MET A 44 10.86 -3.61 8.27
CA MET A 44 10.18 -3.66 9.57
C MET A 44 10.04 -5.10 10.08
N ILE A 45 9.71 -6.07 9.21
CA ILE A 45 9.66 -7.49 9.59
C ILE A 45 11.05 -7.99 10.00
N ALA A 46 12.09 -7.66 9.23
CA ALA A 46 13.46 -8.08 9.51
C ALA A 46 14.01 -7.48 10.82
N ASP A 47 13.64 -6.25 11.14
CA ASP A 47 14.12 -5.53 12.33
C ASP A 47 13.42 -5.98 13.62
N MET A 48 12.14 -6.38 13.52
CA MET A 48 11.34 -6.73 14.70
C MET A 48 11.35 -8.22 15.04
N TYR A 49 11.67 -9.11 14.11
CA TYR A 49 11.55 -10.56 14.35
C TYR A 49 12.90 -11.29 14.36
N PRO A 50 13.03 -12.39 15.13
CA PRO A 50 14.24 -13.19 15.13
C PRO A 50 14.52 -13.75 13.74
N ARG A 51 15.80 -13.83 13.35
CA ARG A 51 16.25 -14.26 12.00
C ARG A 51 15.57 -15.56 11.51
N ARG A 52 15.32 -16.52 12.42
CA ARG A 52 14.64 -17.79 12.11
C ARG A 52 13.18 -17.65 11.68
N ALA A 53 12.50 -16.57 12.07
CA ALA A 53 11.09 -16.33 11.81
C ALA A 53 10.82 -15.32 10.68
N VAL A 54 11.83 -14.55 10.25
CA VAL A 54 11.69 -13.48 9.24
C VAL A 54 11.08 -14.03 7.95
N ALA A 55 11.60 -15.15 7.43
CA ALA A 55 11.12 -15.73 6.18
C ALA A 55 9.65 -16.20 6.27
N THR A 56 9.25 -16.83 7.39
CA THR A 56 7.87 -17.28 7.60
C THR A 56 6.92 -16.10 7.68
N ILE A 57 7.28 -15.04 8.40
CA ILE A 57 6.43 -13.86 8.59
C ILE A 57 6.32 -13.06 7.29
N ALA A 58 7.44 -12.88 6.57
CA ALA A 58 7.43 -12.26 5.24
C ALA A 58 6.58 -13.09 4.26
N GLY A 59 6.68 -14.42 4.31
CA GLY A 59 5.86 -15.33 3.48
C GLY A 59 4.37 -15.23 3.79
N MET A 60 3.98 -15.19 5.07
CA MET A 60 2.60 -14.97 5.48
C MET A 60 2.08 -13.59 5.03
N GLY A 61 2.89 -12.54 5.19
CA GLY A 61 2.58 -11.21 4.71
C GLY A 61 2.41 -11.17 3.19
N GLY A 62 3.28 -11.86 2.45
CA GLY A 62 3.19 -12.01 1.00
C GLY A 62 1.92 -12.75 0.56
N ALA A 63 1.56 -13.86 1.23
CA ALA A 63 0.34 -14.61 0.95
C ALA A 63 -0.92 -13.77 1.21
N ALA A 64 -0.97 -13.06 2.34
CA ALA A 64 -2.05 -12.12 2.65
C ALA A 64 -2.13 -10.97 1.63
N GLY A 65 -0.97 -10.44 1.21
CA GLY A 65 -0.87 -9.43 0.16
C GLY A 65 -1.43 -9.90 -1.18
N SER A 66 -1.09 -11.12 -1.60
CA SER A 66 -1.61 -11.74 -2.83
C SER A 66 -3.13 -11.94 -2.78
N LEU A 67 -3.65 -12.44 -1.67
CA LEU A 67 -5.11 -12.56 -1.46
C LEU A 67 -5.79 -11.19 -1.53
N GLY A 68 -5.21 -10.17 -0.87
CA GLY A 68 -5.68 -8.80 -0.96
C GLY A 68 -5.67 -8.26 -2.40
N GLY A 69 -4.62 -8.57 -3.17
CA GLY A 69 -4.51 -8.20 -4.58
C GLY A 69 -5.62 -8.80 -5.44
N ILE A 70 -5.93 -10.09 -5.25
CA ILE A 70 -7.06 -10.76 -5.93
C ILE A 70 -8.37 -10.06 -5.60
N LEU A 71 -8.62 -9.76 -4.32
CA LEU A 71 -9.85 -9.11 -3.88
C LEU A 71 -9.97 -7.68 -4.42
N ILE A 72 -8.88 -6.90 -4.42
CA ILE A 72 -8.88 -5.53 -4.96
C ILE A 72 -9.07 -5.53 -6.48
N ALA A 73 -8.47 -6.49 -7.20
CA ALA A 73 -8.69 -6.63 -8.64
C ALA A 73 -10.17 -6.90 -8.95
N GLN A 74 -10.81 -7.81 -8.21
CA GLN A 74 -12.24 -8.09 -8.34
C GLN A 74 -13.10 -6.88 -7.99
N ALA A 75 -12.80 -6.21 -6.87
CA ALA A 75 -13.51 -5.01 -6.44
C ALA A 75 -13.39 -3.86 -7.46
N THR A 76 -12.24 -3.75 -8.13
CA THR A 76 -12.02 -2.79 -9.22
C THR A 76 -12.95 -3.07 -10.40
N GLY A 77 -13.07 -4.34 -10.80
CA GLY A 77 -14.00 -4.77 -11.85
C GLY A 77 -15.45 -4.41 -11.52
N TRP A 78 -15.93 -4.84 -10.35
CA TRP A 78 -17.29 -4.52 -9.90
C TRP A 78 -17.56 -3.02 -9.77
N THR A 79 -16.59 -2.26 -9.27
CA THR A 79 -16.72 -0.80 -9.17
C THR A 79 -16.93 -0.17 -10.53
N LEU A 80 -16.19 -0.61 -11.54
CA LEU A 80 -16.33 -0.11 -12.90
C LEU A 80 -17.67 -0.52 -13.53
N GLU A 81 -18.11 -1.77 -13.32
CA GLU A 81 -19.41 -2.26 -13.81
C GLU A 81 -20.59 -1.50 -13.19
N LEU A 82 -20.53 -1.21 -11.89
CA LEU A 82 -21.62 -0.57 -11.15
C LEU A 82 -21.68 0.95 -11.34
N THR A 83 -20.52 1.60 -11.48
CA THR A 83 -20.43 3.08 -11.49
C THR A 83 -20.08 3.66 -12.85
N GLY A 84 -19.54 2.86 -13.77
CA GLY A 84 -19.00 3.33 -15.05
C GLY A 84 -17.79 4.27 -14.91
N SER A 85 -17.18 4.38 -13.72
CA SER A 85 -16.19 5.41 -13.41
C SER A 85 -14.94 4.85 -12.72
N TYR A 86 -13.78 5.38 -13.10
CA TYR A 86 -12.50 5.12 -12.43
C TYR A 86 -12.26 6.01 -11.19
N VAL A 87 -13.11 7.01 -10.95
CA VAL A 87 -12.93 7.93 -9.82
C VAL A 87 -12.93 7.20 -8.46
N PRO A 88 -13.88 6.29 -8.16
CA PRO A 88 -13.83 5.56 -6.90
C PRO A 88 -12.57 4.68 -6.77
N ILE A 89 -12.11 4.13 -7.90
CA ILE A 89 -10.92 3.27 -8.00
C ILE A 89 -9.66 4.02 -7.55
N VAL A 90 -9.45 5.22 -8.10
CA VAL A 90 -8.27 6.03 -7.77
C VAL A 90 -8.33 6.61 -6.36
N ILE A 91 -9.54 6.81 -5.80
CA ILE A 91 -9.73 7.24 -4.41
C ILE A 91 -9.23 6.16 -3.44
N TYR A 92 -9.74 4.93 -3.52
CA TYR A 92 -9.27 3.90 -2.58
C TYR A 92 -7.81 3.52 -2.82
N ALA A 93 -7.31 3.59 -4.06
CA ALA A 93 -5.90 3.35 -4.36
C ALA A 93 -4.97 4.40 -3.72
N GLY A 94 -5.33 5.70 -3.81
CA GLY A 94 -4.53 6.77 -3.23
C GLY A 94 -4.60 6.82 -1.69
N LEU A 95 -5.76 6.49 -1.10
CA LEU A 95 -5.95 6.50 0.35
C LEU A 95 -5.42 5.23 1.05
N GLY A 96 -5.35 4.11 0.34
CA GLY A 96 -5.00 2.80 0.90
C GLY A 96 -3.68 2.80 1.68
N TYR A 97 -2.66 3.50 1.20
CA TYR A 97 -1.36 3.60 1.88
C TYR A 97 -1.43 4.38 3.19
N MET A 98 -2.23 5.44 3.24
CA MET A 98 -2.40 6.23 4.46
C MET A 98 -3.19 5.44 5.51
N ILE A 99 -4.23 4.74 5.08
CA ILE A 99 -5.00 3.82 5.94
C ILE A 99 -4.08 2.73 6.49
N ALA A 100 -3.29 2.08 5.62
CA ALA A 100 -2.33 1.05 6.02
C ALA A 100 -1.28 1.59 6.99
N PHE A 101 -0.75 2.79 6.75
CA PHE A 101 0.18 3.44 7.67
C PHE A 101 -0.43 3.65 9.06
N VAL A 102 -1.66 4.19 9.13
CA VAL A 102 -2.38 4.40 10.40
C VAL A 102 -2.59 3.07 11.12
N ILE A 103 -3.04 2.03 10.41
CA ILE A 103 -3.22 0.69 10.99
C ILE A 103 -1.89 0.17 11.56
N ILE A 104 -0.80 0.26 10.81
CA ILE A 104 0.51 -0.19 11.27
C ILE A 104 0.97 0.60 12.50
N GLN A 105 0.78 1.93 12.52
CA GLN A 105 1.15 2.76 13.67
C GLN A 105 0.32 2.46 14.92
N LEU A 106 -0.96 2.08 14.75
CA LEU A 106 -1.84 1.66 15.84
C LEU A 106 -1.45 0.28 16.40
N LEU A 107 -1.09 -0.66 15.53
CA LEU A 107 -0.72 -2.02 15.92
C LEU A 107 0.73 -2.11 16.44
N VAL A 108 1.63 -1.30 15.89
CA VAL A 108 3.07 -1.29 16.17
C VAL A 108 3.52 0.16 16.46
N PRO A 109 3.11 0.75 17.59
CA PRO A 109 3.47 2.13 17.93
C PRO A 109 4.96 2.30 18.23
N LYS A 110 5.63 1.21 18.65
CA LYS A 110 7.08 1.14 18.87
C LYS A 110 7.65 -0.08 18.15
N MET A 111 8.57 0.16 17.23
CA MET A 111 9.27 -0.90 16.48
C MET A 111 10.41 -1.47 17.34
N ALA A 112 10.06 -2.20 18.40
CA ALA A 112 11.02 -2.88 19.25
C ALA A 112 11.22 -4.33 18.78
N PRO A 113 12.44 -4.90 18.86
CA PRO A 113 12.67 -6.32 18.60
C PRO A 113 11.76 -7.19 19.48
N ALA A 114 11.12 -8.19 18.87
CA ALA A 114 10.28 -9.14 19.56
C ALA A 114 11.12 -9.93 20.59
N PRO A 115 10.61 -10.13 21.82
CA PRO A 115 11.35 -10.82 22.85
C PRO A 115 11.69 -12.25 22.41
N LEU A 116 12.97 -12.60 22.48
CA LEU A 116 13.46 -13.95 22.22
C LEU A 116 12.97 -14.86 23.37
N ARG A 117 11.92 -15.63 23.11
CA ARG A 117 11.62 -16.85 23.87
C ARG A 117 12.26 -18.07 23.21
#